data_AF-A0A379LSP1-F1
#
_entry.id   AF-A0A379LSP1-F1
#
_cell.length_a   1.000
_cell.length_b   1.000
_cell.length_c   1.000
_cell.angle_alpha   90.00
_cell.angle_beta   90.00
_cell.angle_gamma   90.00
#
_symmetry.space_group_name_H-M   'P 1'
#
loop_
_entity.id
_entity.type
_entity.pdbx_description
1 polymer ?
#
loop_
_entity_poly.entity_id
_entity_poly.type
_entity_poly.pdbx_seq_one_letter_code
_entity_poly.pdbx_strand_id
1 'polypeptide(L)'
;MFEPGENKDQVKYQAAHHELVASALVTRIAHEVNPMNQVGCMLAGGNFYPWSSKPEDVWAALEKDRENLFFIDVQARGAYPAYAARVFREKRGNA
;
A
#
# COMPACT_ATOMS: atom_id res chain seq x y z
N MET A 1 -0.73 10.63 16.74
CA MET A 1 -1.57 11.84 16.57
C MET A 1 -0.77 12.80 15.72
N PHE A 2 -1.36 13.45 14.70
CA PHE A 2 -0.61 14.37 13.85
C PHE A 2 -0.30 15.67 14.60
N GLU A 3 0.90 16.21 14.41
CA GLU A 3 1.31 17.50 14.94
C GLU A 3 0.89 18.65 14.01
N PRO A 4 0.70 19.87 14.56
CA PRO A 4 0.44 21.05 13.73
C PRO A 4 1.57 21.29 12.72
N GLY A 5 1.22 21.41 11.44
CA GLY A 5 2.17 21.65 10.34
C GLY A 5 2.69 20.39 9.64
N GLU A 6 2.33 19.19 10.10
CA GLU A 6 2.72 17.95 9.42
C GLU A 6 1.95 17.71 8.13
N ASN A 7 2.66 17.23 7.10
CA ASN A 7 2.03 16.63 5.94
C ASN A 7 1.45 15.25 6.32
N LYS A 8 0.14 15.23 6.57
CA LYS A 8 -0.57 14.02 7.01
C LYS A 8 -0.41 12.84 6.06
N ASP A 9 -0.38 13.09 4.75
CA ASP A 9 -0.20 12.02 3.76
C ASP A 9 1.21 11.44 3.86
N GLN A 10 2.24 12.28 3.93
CA GLN A 10 3.62 11.83 4.11
C GLN A 10 3.76 10.98 5.39
N VAL A 11 3.23 11.44 6.52
CA VAL A 11 3.27 10.71 7.79
C VAL A 11 2.59 9.34 7.67
N LYS A 12 1.40 9.28 7.05
CA LYS A 12 0.66 8.02 6.85
C LYS A 12 1.45 7.04 5.97
N TYR A 13 1.98 7.48 4.84
CA TYR A 13 2.73 6.62 3.92
C TYR A 13 4.05 6.14 4.53
N GLN A 14 4.73 6.98 5.31
CA GLN A 14 5.94 6.60 6.02
C GLN A 14 5.64 5.57 7.11
N ALA A 15 4.57 5.76 7.88
CA ALA A 15 4.14 4.80 8.89
C ALA A 15 3.81 3.43 8.27
N ALA A 16 3.03 3.41 7.19
CA ALA A 16 2.71 2.18 6.46
C ALA A 16 3.96 1.51 5.89
N HIS A 17 4.93 2.27 5.39
CA HIS A 17 6.21 1.71 4.94
C HIS A 17 6.98 1.01 6.08
N HIS A 18 7.07 1.64 7.25
CA HIS A 18 7.72 1.03 8.41
C HIS A 18 7.03 -0.26 8.87
N GLU A 19 5.71 -0.31 8.81
CA GLU A 19 4.94 -1.53 9.12
C GLU A 19 5.31 -2.68 8.16
N LEU A 20 5.45 -2.40 6.86
CA LEU A 20 5.88 -3.39 5.87
C LEU A 20 7.31 -3.88 6.11
N VAL A 21 8.24 -2.96 6.44
CA VAL A 21 9.63 -3.32 6.79
C VAL A 21 9.65 -4.19 8.06
N ALA A 22 8.87 -3.82 9.08
CA ALA A 22 8.74 -4.62 10.31
C ALA A 22 8.19 -6.02 10.02
N SER A 23 7.17 -6.14 9.16
CA SER A 23 6.63 -7.43 8.73
C SER A 23 7.70 -8.32 8.07
N ALA A 24 8.53 -7.76 7.19
CA ALA A 24 9.64 -8.49 6.57
C ALA A 24 10.70 -8.95 7.59
N LEU A 25 11.06 -8.09 8.55
CA LEU A 25 12.01 -8.43 9.62
C LEU A 25 11.48 -9.53 10.54
N VAL A 26 10.20 -9.46 10.93
CA VAL A 26 9.55 -10.49 11.75
C VAL A 26 9.49 -11.82 11.00
N THR A 27 9.19 -11.79 9.69
CA THR A 27 9.15 -12.99 8.85
C THR A 27 10.51 -13.68 8.81
N ARG A 28 11.59 -12.90 8.65
CA ARG A 28 12.96 -13.43 8.70
C ARG A 28 13.26 -14.09 10.05
N ILE A 29 13.00 -13.39 11.16
CA ILE A 29 13.25 -13.91 12.52
C ILE A 29 12.43 -15.17 12.78
N ALA A 30 11.16 -15.21 12.34
CA ALA A 30 10.31 -16.38 12.53
C ALA A 30 10.89 -17.65 11.88
N HIS A 31 11.47 -17.54 10.69
CA HIS A 31 12.12 -18.67 10.02
C HIS A 31 13.50 -18.99 10.61
N GLU A 32 14.23 -18.02 11.16
CA GLU A 32 15.45 -18.26 11.93
C GLU A 32 15.18 -19.08 13.21
N VAL A 33 14.05 -18.81 13.88
CA VAL A 33 13.62 -19.55 15.08
C VAL A 33 13.12 -20.95 14.75
N ASN A 34 12.27 -21.09 13.72
CA ASN A 34 11.79 -22.38 13.25
C ASN A 34 11.49 -22.32 11.74
N PRO A 35 12.23 -23.06 10.91
CA PRO A 35 12.01 -23.11 9.46
C PRO A 35 10.64 -23.62 9.04
N MET A 36 9.91 -24.32 9.93
CA MET A 36 8.57 -24.84 9.66
C MET A 36 7.44 -23.83 9.93
N ASN A 37 7.77 -22.64 10.45
CA ASN A 37 6.77 -21.59 10.68
C ASN A 37 6.14 -21.16 9.35
N GLN A 38 4.81 -21.00 9.34
CA GLN A 38 4.08 -20.43 8.21
C GLN A 38 3.74 -18.98 8.51
N VAL A 39 4.38 -18.05 7.80
CA VAL A 39 4.14 -16.60 7.94
C VAL A 39 3.53 -16.08 6.65
N GLY A 40 2.41 -15.38 6.77
CA GLY A 40 1.68 -14.80 5.66
C GLY A 40 1.28 -13.35 5.91
N CYS A 41 0.67 -12.74 4.90
CA CYS A 41 0.09 -11.41 4.99
C CYS A 41 -1.44 -11.49 4.96
N MET A 42 -2.09 -10.45 5.47
CA MET A 42 -3.54 -10.27 5.37
C MET A 42 -3.82 -9.01 4.56
N LEU A 43 -4.70 -9.13 3.56
CA LEU A 43 -5.18 -8.02 2.75
C LEU A 43 -6.66 -7.82 3.06
N ALA A 44 -7.05 -6.59 3.40
CA ALA A 44 -8.45 -6.17 3.37
C ALA A 44 -8.89 -5.96 1.91
N GLY A 45 -9.02 -7.08 1.19
CA GLY A 45 -9.20 -7.10 -0.26
C GLY A 45 -10.66 -6.89 -0.66
N GLY A 46 -10.86 -6.12 -1.72
CA GLY A 46 -12.14 -5.89 -2.37
C GLY A 46 -11.89 -5.48 -3.81
N ASN A 47 -12.81 -5.83 -4.69
CA ASN A 47 -12.78 -5.42 -6.09
C ASN A 47 -13.69 -4.21 -6.27
N PHE A 48 -13.22 -3.20 -6.99
CA PHE A 48 -14.03 -2.07 -7.38
C PHE A 48 -14.64 -2.32 -8.75
N TYR A 49 -15.98 -2.31 -8.81
CA TYR A 49 -16.72 -2.45 -10.06
C TYR A 49 -17.17 -1.09 -10.56
N PRO A 50 -17.07 -0.82 -11.88
CA PRO A 50 -17.55 0.42 -12.44
C PRO A 50 -19.08 0.46 -12.38
N TRP A 51 -19.64 1.64 -12.15
CA TRP A 51 -21.08 1.85 -12.14
C TRP A 51 -21.72 1.64 -13.53
N SER A 52 -21.03 2.07 -14.58
CA SER A 52 -21.47 1.91 -15.96
C SER A 52 -20.29 1.63 -16.91
N SER A 53 -20.57 1.40 -18.20
CA SER A 53 -19.55 1.21 -19.24
C SER A 53 -18.90 2.51 -19.73
N LYS A 54 -19.26 3.66 -19.13
CA LYS A 54 -18.62 4.93 -19.44
C LYS A 54 -17.12 4.88 -19.12
N PRO A 55 -16.23 5.41 -19.99
CA PRO A 55 -14.80 5.38 -19.75
C PRO A 55 -14.37 5.97 -18.40
N GLU A 56 -15.08 6.99 -17.92
CA GLU A 56 -14.78 7.65 -16.65
C GLU A 56 -15.05 6.75 -15.45
N ASP A 57 -16.15 6.00 -15.47
CA ASP A 57 -16.52 5.05 -14.40
C ASP A 57 -15.55 3.87 -14.36
N VAL A 58 -15.13 3.37 -15.54
CA VAL A 58 -14.12 2.32 -15.67
C VAL A 58 -12.77 2.78 -15.14
N TRP A 59 -12.36 4.01 -15.47
CA TRP A 59 -11.11 4.57 -14.97
C TRP A 59 -11.12 4.75 -13.46
N ALA A 60 -12.21 5.27 -12.88
CA ALA A 60 -12.35 5.43 -11.45
C ALA A 60 -12.27 4.11 -10.69
N ALA A 61 -12.89 3.04 -11.21
CA ALA A 61 -12.78 1.70 -10.64
C ALA A 61 -11.31 1.20 -10.64
N LEU A 62 -10.59 1.39 -11.74
CA LEU A 62 -9.18 1.01 -11.86
C LEU A 62 -8.26 1.80 -10.90
N GLU A 63 -8.54 3.09 -10.68
CA GLU A 63 -7.80 3.89 -9.70
C GLU A 63 -8.04 3.40 -8.27
N LYS A 64 -9.27 3.01 -7.94
CA LYS A 64 -9.59 2.45 -6.63
C LYS A 64 -8.96 1.09 -6.39
N ASP A 65 -8.93 0.22 -7.39
CA ASP A 65 -8.20 -1.05 -7.31
C ASP A 65 -6.69 -0.83 -7.10
N ARG A 66 -6.09 0.16 -7.77
CA ARG A 66 -4.67 0.53 -7.56
C ARG A 66 -4.42 1.05 -6.16
N GLU A 67 -5.29 1.88 -5.61
CA GLU A 67 -5.21 2.32 -4.21
C GLU A 67 -5.26 1.12 -3.25
N ASN A 68 -6.13 0.15 -3.51
CA ASN A 68 -6.29 -1.04 -2.67
C ASN A 68 -5.06 -1.96 -2.69
N LEU A 69 -4.46 -2.14 -3.87
CA LEU A 69 -3.31 -3.03 -4.05
C LEU A 69 -1.96 -2.38 -3.68
N PHE A 70 -1.93 -1.06 -3.45
CA PHE A 70 -0.71 -0.28 -3.31
C PHE A 70 0.31 -0.87 -2.33
N PHE A 71 -0.13 -1.20 -1.12
CA PHE A 71 0.74 -1.74 -0.06
C PHE A 71 0.97 -3.25 -0.20
N ILE A 72 0.01 -3.98 -0.76
CA ILE A 72 0.13 -5.42 -0.98
C ILE A 72 1.14 -5.75 -2.07
N ASP A 73 1.21 -4.93 -3.12
CA ASP A 73 2.27 -5.07 -4.12
C ASP A 73 3.65 -4.97 -3.47
N VAL A 74 3.83 -4.09 -2.47
CA VAL A 74 5.09 -4.00 -1.72
C VAL A 74 5.32 -5.24 -0.85
N GLN A 75 4.29 -5.69 -0.12
CA GLN A 75 4.44 -6.85 0.78
C GLN A 75 4.67 -8.16 0.02
N ALA A 76 4.04 -8.34 -1.13
CA ALA A 76 4.13 -9.55 -1.94
C ALA A 76 5.30 -9.54 -2.94
N ARG A 77 5.64 -8.38 -3.52
CA ARG A 77 6.67 -8.25 -4.58
C ARG A 77 7.95 -7.58 -4.12
N GLY A 78 7.97 -6.98 -2.93
CA GLY A 78 9.14 -6.27 -2.39
C GLY A 78 9.44 -4.93 -3.04
N ALA A 79 8.54 -4.38 -3.86
CA ALA A 79 8.74 -3.12 -4.56
C ALA A 79 7.45 -2.31 -4.68
N TYR A 80 7.57 -0.99 -4.63
CA TYR A 80 6.45 -0.11 -4.95
C TYR A 80 6.08 -0.22 -6.43
N PRO A 81 4.78 -0.16 -6.77
CA PRO A 81 4.34 -0.20 -8.16
C PRO A 81 4.83 1.03 -8.92
N ALA A 82 5.00 0.91 -10.25
CA ALA A 82 5.59 1.96 -11.09
C ALA A 82 4.85 3.31 -11.01
N TYR A 83 3.54 3.30 -10.74
CA TYR A 83 2.74 4.51 -10.61
C TYR A 83 2.90 5.22 -9.24
N ALA A 84 3.59 4.61 -8.27
CA ALA A 84 3.78 5.19 -6.94
C ALA A 84 4.50 6.54 -6.98
N ALA A 85 5.51 6.69 -7.84
CA ALA A 85 6.22 7.96 -8.00
C ALA A 85 5.30 9.09 -8.48
N ARG A 86 4.33 8.78 -9.35
CA ARG A 86 3.29 9.73 -9.78
C ARG A 86 2.37 10.08 -8.61
N VAL A 87 1.86 9.08 -7.89
CA VAL A 87 0.98 9.27 -6.72
C VAL A 87 1.63 10.15 -5.65
N PHE A 88 2.89 9.91 -5.30
CA PHE A 88 3.60 10.72 -4.31
C PHE A 88 3.82 12.16 -4.77
N ARG A 89 4.05 12.37 -6.07
CA ARG A 89 4.18 13.73 -6.64
C ARG A 89 2.86 14.50 -6.56
N GLU A 90 1.76 13.85 -6.94
CA GLU A 90 0.41 14.41 -6.88
C GLU A 90 0.03 14.77 -5.44
N LYS A 91 0.32 13.89 -4.48
CA LYS A 91 0.06 14.13 -3.05
C LYS A 91 0.93 15.22 -2.43
N ARG A 92 2.15 15.40 -2.94
CA ARG A 92 3.05 16.46 -2.49
C ARG A 92 2.68 17.84 -3.06
N GLY A 93 2.09 17.89 -4.25
CA GLY A 93 1.59 19.13 -4.89
C GLY A 93 0.26 19.63 -4.33
N ASN A 94 -0.45 18.80 -3.56
CA ASN A 94 -1.71 19.14 -2.88
C ASN A 94 -1.53 19.48 -1.38
N ALA A 95 -0.29 19.67 -0.92
CA ALA A 95 0.07 19.94 0.47
C ALA A 95 0.42 21.41 0.72
#